data_AF-A0A957U2U2-F1
#
_entry.id   AF-A0A957U2U2-F1
#
_cell.length_a   1.000
_cell.length_b   1.000
_cell.length_c   1.000
_cell.angle_alpha   90.00
_cell.angle_beta   90.00
_cell.angle_gamma   90.00
#
_symmetry.space_group_name_H-M   'P 1'
#
loop_
_entity.id
_entity.type
_entity.pdbx_description
1 polymer ?
#
loop_
_entity_poly.entity_id
_entity_poly.type
_entity_poly.pdbx_seq_one_letter_code
_entity_poly.pdbx_strand_id
1 'polypeptide(L)'
;MRPSIHATRPRDLRDDAIHTLVRYGVNDQGSSPLIMTEVRHAGGAIRATSGDASPIGHRDVDYVLSLVAVTPTPETQQAVAAHVAAFKADLAPALDGVYMNFLDGDETRTCTKDAYAQAHFQKLMQLKARYDPQDRFCHSFNIPVAA
;
A
#
# COMPACT_ATOMS: atom_id res chain seq x y z
N MET A 1 0.38 15.83 1.56
CA MET A 1 0.56 14.82 0.49
C MET A 1 0.40 13.49 1.18
N ARG A 2 -0.69 12.77 0.91
CA ARG A 2 -1.03 11.53 1.63
C ARG A 2 -1.20 10.38 0.63
N PRO A 3 -0.23 9.47 0.51
CA PRO A 3 -0.35 8.28 -0.32
C PRO A 3 -0.98 7.10 0.45
N SER A 4 -1.78 6.30 -0.25
CA SER A 4 -2.41 5.08 0.25
C SER A 4 -2.42 4.03 -0.88
N ILE A 5 -1.76 2.87 -0.70
CA ILE A 5 -1.48 1.94 -1.82
C ILE A 5 -1.62 0.46 -1.47
N HIS A 6 -2.10 -0.28 -2.46
CA HIS A 6 -2.04 -1.73 -2.58
C HIS A 6 -1.26 -2.18 -3.84
N ALA A 7 -0.62 -3.35 -3.81
CA ALA A 7 0.09 -3.91 -4.97
C ALA A 7 -0.85 -4.77 -5.85
N THR A 8 -0.51 -5.03 -7.12
CA THR A 8 -1.42 -5.69 -8.09
C THR A 8 -0.65 -6.58 -9.11
N ARG A 9 -1.15 -7.78 -9.42
CA ARG A 9 -0.44 -8.82 -10.22
C ARG A 9 -0.56 -8.70 -11.76
N PRO A 10 0.34 -9.36 -12.54
CA PRO A 10 0.43 -9.35 -14.02
C PRO A 10 -0.84 -9.51 -14.85
N ARG A 11 -1.80 -10.31 -14.37
CA ARG A 11 -2.95 -10.77 -15.17
C ARG A 11 -4.23 -9.99 -14.85
N ASP A 12 -4.14 -8.98 -13.97
CA ASP A 12 -5.29 -8.48 -13.21
C ASP A 12 -5.62 -6.99 -13.41
N LEU A 13 -4.89 -6.28 -14.29
CA LEU A 13 -5.38 -5.03 -14.87
C LEU A 13 -6.40 -5.34 -15.98
N ARG A 14 -7.41 -6.14 -15.62
CA ARG A 14 -8.56 -6.48 -16.46
C ARG A 14 -9.41 -5.23 -16.67
N ASP A 15 -10.28 -5.28 -17.67
CA ASP A 15 -11.10 -4.12 -18.06
C ASP A 15 -11.90 -3.54 -16.89
N ASP A 16 -12.37 -4.37 -15.96
CA ASP A 16 -13.03 -3.94 -14.72
C ASP A 16 -12.13 -3.09 -13.81
N ALA A 17 -10.89 -3.52 -13.57
CA ALA A 17 -9.89 -2.75 -12.83
C ALA A 17 -9.56 -1.43 -13.55
N ILE A 18 -9.39 -1.46 -14.88
CA ILE A 18 -9.16 -0.26 -15.70
C ILE A 18 -10.35 0.70 -15.57
N HIS A 19 -11.58 0.20 -15.68
CA HIS A 19 -12.78 1.01 -15.52
C HIS A 19 -12.85 1.66 -14.14
N THR A 20 -12.52 0.93 -13.07
CA THR A 20 -12.44 1.49 -11.71
C THR A 20 -11.34 2.56 -11.62
N LEU A 21 -10.15 2.31 -12.18
CA LEU A 21 -9.05 3.29 -12.20
C LEU A 21 -9.45 4.58 -12.93
N VAL A 22 -10.15 4.48 -14.07
CA VAL A 22 -10.63 5.64 -14.82
C VAL A 22 -11.73 6.36 -14.04
N ARG A 23 -12.73 5.62 -13.54
CA ARG A 23 -13.86 6.15 -12.78
C ARG A 23 -13.41 6.96 -11.57
N TYR A 24 -12.46 6.46 -10.78
CA TYR A 24 -12.00 7.17 -9.57
C TYR A 24 -10.82 8.10 -9.82
N GLY A 25 -9.91 7.75 -10.73
CA GLY A 25 -8.69 8.51 -11.00
C GLY A 25 -8.97 9.79 -11.77
N VAL A 26 -9.81 9.71 -12.81
CA VAL A 26 -10.23 10.87 -13.62
C VAL A 26 -11.48 11.52 -13.03
N ASN A 27 -12.32 10.75 -12.33
CA ASN A 27 -13.67 11.12 -11.87
C ASN A 27 -14.59 11.41 -13.07
N ASP A 28 -15.36 10.40 -13.50
CA ASP A 28 -16.29 10.50 -14.64
C ASP A 28 -17.43 11.51 -14.40
N GLN A 29 -17.64 11.94 -13.16
CA GLN A 29 -18.68 12.87 -12.73
C GLN A 29 -18.15 14.27 -12.34
N GLY A 30 -16.85 14.57 -12.49
CA GLY A 30 -16.32 15.89 -12.11
C GLY A 30 -14.80 15.93 -11.90
N SER A 31 -14.30 16.85 -11.07
CA SER A 31 -12.88 16.89 -10.71
C SER A 31 -12.55 15.83 -9.65
N SER A 32 -11.57 14.99 -9.89
CA SER A 32 -11.03 14.07 -8.87
C SER A 32 -10.39 14.85 -7.71
N PRO A 33 -10.59 14.45 -6.45
CA PRO A 33 -9.85 15.02 -5.32
C PRO A 33 -8.38 14.57 -5.29
N LEU A 34 -8.00 13.61 -6.16
CA LEU A 34 -6.62 13.18 -6.37
C LEU A 34 -5.93 14.11 -7.37
N ILE A 35 -4.70 14.51 -7.07
CA ILE A 35 -3.83 15.22 -8.02
C ILE A 35 -3.07 14.24 -8.93
N MET A 36 -2.95 12.97 -8.52
CA MET A 36 -2.28 11.95 -9.30
C MET A 36 -2.79 10.56 -8.93
N THR A 37 -3.05 9.75 -9.96
CA THR A 37 -3.32 8.31 -9.87
C THR A 37 -2.29 7.61 -10.75
N GLU A 38 -1.23 7.07 -10.15
CA GLU A 38 -0.13 6.44 -10.89
C GLU A 38 -0.27 4.93 -10.87
N VAL A 39 -0.18 4.32 -12.05
CA VAL A 39 0.01 2.88 -12.18
C VAL A 39 1.45 2.66 -12.60
N ARG A 40 2.28 2.16 -11.67
CA ARG A 40 3.72 1.97 -11.89
C ARG A 40 3.97 0.51 -12.24
N HIS A 41 4.55 0.26 -13.41
CA HIS A 41 5.04 -1.07 -13.76
C HIS A 41 6.17 -1.51 -12.82
N ALA A 42 6.01 -2.71 -12.28
CA ALA A 42 6.97 -3.45 -11.48
C ALA A 42 7.33 -4.76 -12.19
N GLY A 43 7.70 -5.81 -11.44
CA GLY A 43 8.11 -7.09 -12.00
C GLY A 43 9.56 -7.09 -12.51
N GLY A 44 9.82 -7.87 -13.56
CA GLY A 44 11.17 -8.02 -14.14
C GLY A 44 12.21 -8.48 -13.11
N ALA A 45 13.32 -7.74 -12.97
CA ALA A 45 14.38 -8.05 -12.00
C ALA A 45 13.90 -8.02 -10.54
N ILE A 46 12.85 -7.25 -10.23
CA ILE A 46 12.25 -7.22 -8.88
C ILE A 46 11.68 -8.59 -8.54
N ARG A 47 11.01 -9.24 -9.50
CA ARG A 47 10.41 -10.58 -9.38
C ARG A 47 11.45 -11.70 -9.40
N ALA A 48 12.55 -11.52 -10.12
CA ALA A 48 13.61 -12.53 -10.26
C ALA A 48 14.44 -12.73 -8.98
N THR A 49 14.34 -11.84 -8.00
CA THR A 49 15.06 -11.96 -6.73
C THR A 49 14.39 -13.03 -5.85
N SER A 50 15.19 -13.91 -5.22
CA SER A 50 14.63 -14.95 -4.34
C SER A 50 13.83 -14.33 -3.19
N GLY A 51 12.75 -15.01 -2.80
CA GLY A 51 11.89 -14.55 -1.70
C GLY A 51 12.66 -14.35 -0.39
N ASP A 52 13.69 -15.17 -0.15
CA ASP A 52 14.51 -15.09 1.07
C ASP A 52 15.51 -13.92 1.10
N ALA A 53 15.77 -13.25 -0.03
CA ALA A 53 16.75 -12.15 -0.09
C ALA A 53 16.20 -10.83 0.47
N SER A 54 14.89 -10.70 0.68
CA SER A 54 14.26 -9.52 1.26
C SER A 54 13.06 -9.93 2.12
N PRO A 55 12.88 -9.33 3.30
CA PRO A 55 11.68 -9.58 4.09
C PRO A 55 10.41 -9.04 3.41
N ILE A 56 10.54 -8.00 2.57
CA ILE A 56 9.42 -7.34 1.88
C ILE A 56 8.82 -8.31 0.86
N GLY A 57 7.51 -8.52 0.97
CA GLY A 57 6.71 -9.41 0.12
C GLY A 57 6.29 -8.79 -1.21
N HIS A 58 5.31 -9.42 -1.86
CA HIS A 58 4.63 -8.90 -3.06
C HIS A 58 5.57 -8.52 -4.21
N ARG A 59 6.68 -9.25 -4.39
CA ARG A 59 7.64 -9.00 -5.48
C ARG A 59 7.22 -9.64 -6.80
N ASP A 60 6.20 -10.49 -6.76
CA ASP A 60 5.56 -11.15 -7.89
C ASP A 60 4.42 -10.32 -8.52
N VAL A 61 4.17 -9.12 -8.00
CA VAL A 61 3.26 -8.13 -8.56
C VAL A 61 3.90 -7.39 -9.74
N ASP A 62 3.09 -7.02 -10.71
CA ASP A 62 3.55 -6.32 -11.93
C ASP A 62 3.20 -4.84 -11.91
N TYR A 63 2.37 -4.41 -10.97
CA TYR A 63 1.90 -3.05 -10.89
C TYR A 63 1.78 -2.59 -9.43
N VAL A 64 2.15 -1.34 -9.20
CA VAL A 64 1.99 -0.64 -7.92
C VAL A 64 1.15 0.61 -8.16
N LEU A 65 0.02 0.72 -7.48
CA LEU A 65 -0.94 1.82 -7.64
C LEU A 65 -0.68 2.93 -6.62
N SER A 66 -0.37 4.16 -7.03
CA SER A 66 -0.17 5.32 -6.16
C SER A 66 -1.25 6.38 -6.31
N LEU A 67 -1.92 6.68 -5.20
CA LEU A 67 -2.98 7.68 -5.11
C LEU A 67 -2.45 8.86 -4.33
N VAL A 68 -2.40 10.04 -4.95
CA VAL A 68 -1.82 11.24 -4.33
C VAL A 68 -2.83 12.37 -4.35
N ALA A 69 -3.03 12.99 -3.19
CA ALA A 69 -3.83 14.19 -3.02
C ALA A 69 -3.11 15.25 -2.18
N VAL A 70 -3.56 16.50 -2.33
CA VAL A 70 -3.17 17.63 -1.49
C VAL A 70 -4.34 17.99 -0.60
N THR A 71 -4.14 17.91 0.71
CA THR A 71 -5.18 18.06 1.72
C THR A 71 -4.82 19.20 2.68
N PRO A 72 -4.97 20.48 2.28
CA PRO A 72 -4.55 21.61 3.10
C PRO A 72 -5.47 21.86 4.30
N THR A 73 -6.69 21.33 4.28
CA THR A 73 -7.67 21.49 5.36
C THR A 73 -8.23 20.15 5.84
N PRO A 74 -8.77 20.07 7.07
CA PRO A 74 -9.43 18.86 7.58
C PRO A 74 -10.56 18.35 6.66
N GLU A 75 -11.31 19.25 6.04
CA GLU A 75 -12.42 18.92 5.14
C GLU A 75 -11.89 18.24 3.87
N THR A 76 -10.83 18.79 3.27
CA THR A 76 -10.18 18.16 2.11
C THR A 76 -9.56 16.81 2.46
N GLN A 77 -9.03 16.66 3.68
CA GLN A 77 -8.51 15.38 4.16
C GLN A 77 -9.63 14.33 4.28
N GLN A 78 -10.77 14.70 4.87
CA GLN A 78 -11.90 13.79 5.02
C GLN A 78 -12.49 13.37 3.66
N ALA A 79 -12.64 14.33 2.73
CA ALA A 79 -13.12 14.06 1.39
C ALA A 79 -12.20 13.11 0.62
N VAL A 80 -10.87 13.35 0.66
CA VAL A 80 -9.87 12.47 0.05
C VAL A 80 -9.89 11.08 0.68
N ALA A 81 -9.93 10.99 2.02
CA ALA A 81 -9.95 9.71 2.71
C ALA A 81 -11.18 8.87 2.32
N ALA A 82 -12.36 9.49 2.24
CA ALA A 82 -13.58 8.82 1.77
C ALA A 82 -13.46 8.36 0.30
N HIS A 83 -12.92 9.21 -0.58
CA HIS A 83 -12.70 8.87 -2.00
C HIS A 83 -11.73 7.70 -2.16
N VAL A 84 -10.60 7.73 -1.47
CA VAL A 84 -9.58 6.66 -1.49
C VAL A 84 -10.14 5.36 -0.92
N ALA A 85 -10.89 5.42 0.19
CA ALA A 85 -11.52 4.23 0.77
C ALA A 85 -12.52 3.57 -0.20
N ALA A 86 -13.36 4.36 -0.87
CA ALA A 86 -14.28 3.86 -1.88
C ALA A 86 -13.55 3.29 -3.10
N PHE A 87 -12.51 3.99 -3.60
CA PHE A 87 -11.68 3.51 -4.70
C PHE A 87 -11.03 2.16 -4.36
N LYS A 88 -10.42 2.04 -3.18
CA LYS A 88 -9.81 0.78 -2.73
C LYS A 88 -10.83 -0.34 -2.57
N ALA A 89 -12.03 -0.05 -2.08
CA ALA A 89 -13.08 -1.05 -1.93
C ALA A 89 -13.54 -1.60 -3.29
N ASP A 90 -13.78 -0.74 -4.27
CA ASP A 90 -14.18 -1.15 -5.63
C ASP A 90 -13.04 -1.86 -6.37
N LEU A 91 -11.78 -1.50 -6.09
CA LEU A 91 -10.60 -2.12 -6.70
C LEU A 91 -10.12 -3.37 -5.96
N ALA A 92 -10.65 -3.66 -4.76
CA ALA A 92 -10.17 -4.74 -3.87
C ALA A 92 -9.93 -6.09 -4.55
N PRO A 93 -10.75 -6.56 -5.52
CA PRO A 93 -10.50 -7.83 -6.22
C PRO A 93 -9.19 -7.87 -7.03
N ALA A 94 -8.66 -6.70 -7.41
CA ALA A 94 -7.40 -6.57 -8.15
C ALA A 94 -6.20 -6.29 -7.25
N LEU A 95 -6.43 -6.00 -5.96
CA LEU A 95 -5.42 -5.60 -4.98
C LEU A 95 -4.87 -6.81 -4.21
N ASP A 96 -3.54 -6.89 -4.12
CA ASP A 96 -2.79 -7.90 -3.38
C ASP A 96 -1.68 -7.20 -2.57
N GLY A 97 -1.84 -7.13 -1.25
CA GLY A 97 -0.83 -6.56 -0.35
C GLY A 97 -0.73 -5.03 -0.37
N VAL A 98 0.37 -4.52 0.18
CA VAL A 98 0.68 -3.08 0.26
C VAL A 98 2.16 -2.83 -0.04
N TYR A 99 2.45 -1.64 -0.57
CA TYR A 99 3.83 -1.15 -0.61
C TYR A 99 4.04 -0.15 0.53
N MET A 100 4.81 -0.58 1.52
CA MET A 100 4.94 0.10 2.82
C MET A 100 5.28 1.59 2.71
N ASN A 101 6.19 1.98 1.81
CA ASN A 101 6.59 3.39 1.63
C ASN A 101 5.47 4.32 1.14
N PHE A 102 4.31 3.75 0.81
CA PHE A 102 3.15 4.47 0.34
C PHE A 102 1.93 4.27 1.25
N LEU A 103 2.12 3.74 2.45
CA LEU A 103 1.14 3.82 3.53
C LEU A 103 1.24 5.19 4.21
N ASP A 104 0.12 5.69 4.71
CA ASP A 104 0.06 6.94 5.48
C ASP A 104 -1.00 6.86 6.58
N GLY A 105 -0.89 7.75 7.56
CA GLY A 105 -1.82 7.87 8.68
C GLY A 105 -2.00 6.55 9.44
N ASP A 106 -3.26 6.16 9.64
CA ASP A 106 -3.60 4.94 10.38
C ASP A 106 -3.21 3.65 9.65
N GLU A 107 -3.12 3.68 8.30
CA GLU A 107 -2.71 2.51 7.50
C GLU A 107 -1.28 2.09 7.81
N THR A 108 -0.41 3.03 8.17
CA THR A 108 0.95 2.75 8.66
C THR A 108 0.92 1.82 9.88
N ARG A 109 -0.11 1.88 10.72
CA ARG A 109 -0.23 1.01 11.90
C ARG A 109 -0.96 -0.29 11.59
N THR A 110 -2.03 -0.24 10.80
CA THR A 110 -2.91 -1.39 10.59
C THR A 110 -2.47 -2.31 9.46
N CYS A 111 -1.80 -1.76 8.43
CA CYS A 111 -1.44 -2.46 7.20
C CYS A 111 0.05 -2.79 7.07
N THR A 112 0.93 -2.32 7.97
CA THR A 112 2.38 -2.59 7.88
C THR A 112 2.70 -4.09 7.77
N LYS A 113 1.98 -4.94 8.51
CA LYS A 113 2.17 -6.40 8.45
C LYS A 113 1.92 -6.97 7.04
N ASP A 114 1.02 -6.34 6.28
CA ASP A 114 0.59 -6.83 4.96
C ASP A 114 1.66 -6.57 3.89
N ALA A 115 2.72 -5.79 4.21
CA ALA A 115 3.88 -5.61 3.34
C ALA A 115 4.85 -6.81 3.35
N TYR A 116 4.66 -7.75 4.28
CA TYR A 116 5.59 -8.85 4.53
C TYR A 116 4.91 -10.21 4.35
N ALA A 117 5.68 -11.21 3.94
CA ALA A 117 5.24 -12.60 4.12
C ALA A 117 5.14 -12.92 5.62
N GLN A 118 4.13 -13.70 6.02
CA GLN A 118 3.88 -14.04 7.43
C GLN A 118 5.13 -14.55 8.16
N ALA A 119 5.90 -15.45 7.53
CA ALA A 119 7.13 -15.99 8.09
C ALA A 119 8.24 -14.94 8.28
N HIS A 120 8.33 -13.95 7.39
CA HIS A 120 9.28 -12.83 7.52
C HIS A 120 8.85 -11.86 8.61
N PHE A 121 7.56 -11.55 8.70
CA PHE A 121 7.05 -10.69 9.76
C PHE A 121 7.34 -11.28 11.15
N GLN A 122 7.13 -12.59 11.33
CA GLN A 122 7.48 -13.30 12.57
C GLN A 122 8.98 -13.22 12.89
N LYS A 123 9.86 -13.43 11.89
CA LYS A 123 11.32 -13.28 12.07
C LYS A 123 11.68 -11.84 12.47
N LEU A 124 11.03 -10.84 11.89
CA LEU A 124 11.26 -9.43 12.24
C LEU A 124 10.81 -9.13 13.68
N MET A 125 9.70 -9.69 14.15
CA MET A 125 9.28 -9.56 15.55
C MET A 125 10.30 -10.16 16.52
N GLN A 126 10.91 -11.31 16.17
CA GLN A 126 11.98 -11.92 16.96
C GLN A 126 13.26 -11.07 16.97
N LEU A 127 13.63 -10.49 15.82
CA LEU A 127 14.76 -9.56 15.73
C LEU A 127 14.49 -8.29 16.55
N LYS A 128 13.28 -7.74 16.48
CA LYS A 128 12.84 -6.60 17.30
C LYS A 128 12.96 -6.91 18.79
N ALA A 129 12.53 -8.08 19.25
CA ALA A 129 12.70 -8.50 20.64
C ALA A 129 14.17 -8.60 21.07
N ARG A 130 15.08 -8.98 20.16
CA ARG A 130 16.52 -9.05 20.44
C ARG A 130 17.19 -7.69 20.50
N TYR A 131 16.84 -6.78 19.59
CA TYR A 131 17.58 -5.53 19.35
C TYR A 131 16.88 -4.27 19.87
N ASP A 132 15.56 -4.29 20.04
CA ASP A 132 14.75 -3.20 20.59
C ASP A 132 13.62 -3.75 21.49
N PRO A 133 13.95 -4.44 22.59
CA PRO A 133 12.97 -5.07 23.48
C PRO A 133 12.03 -4.08 24.18
N GLN A 134 12.41 -2.79 24.23
CA GLN A 134 11.62 -1.72 24.85
C GLN A 134 10.75 -0.95 23.84
N ASP A 135 10.70 -1.41 22.59
CA ASP A 135 9.98 -0.79 21.47
C ASP A 135 10.25 0.72 21.32
N ARG A 136 11.52 1.12 21.43
CA ARG A 136 11.93 2.53 21.34
C ARG A 136 11.77 3.07 19.93
N PHE A 137 11.90 2.22 18.91
CA PHE A 137 11.70 2.58 17.50
C PHE A 137 10.29 2.21 17.01
N CYS A 138 9.27 2.90 17.53
CA CYS A 138 7.84 2.58 17.29
C CYS A 138 7.05 3.64 16.49
N HIS A 139 7.70 4.70 16.03
CA HIS A 139 7.05 5.84 15.37
C HIS A 139 7.00 5.76 13.83
N SER A 140 7.53 4.69 13.24
CA SER A 140 7.50 4.42 11.80
C SER A 140 6.52 3.29 11.46
N PHE A 141 6.83 2.45 10.47
CA PHE A 141 6.15 1.18 10.19
C PHE A 141 6.46 0.16 11.28
N ASN A 142 5.82 0.33 12.44
CA ASN A 142 6.21 -0.43 13.62
C ASN A 142 6.00 -1.94 13.45
N ILE A 143 6.98 -2.71 13.93
CA ILE A 143 6.89 -4.16 14.08
C ILE A 143 6.83 -4.43 15.58
N PRO A 144 5.77 -5.08 16.09
CA PRO A 144 5.63 -5.31 17.51
C PRO A 144 6.71 -6.25 18.03
N VAL A 145 7.12 -6.05 19.28
CA VAL A 145 8.00 -6.98 19.98
C VAL A 145 7.28 -8.33 20.12
N ALA A 146 7.96 -9.43 19.79
CA ALA A 146 7.42 -10.77 20.03
C ALA A 146 7.15 -10.97 21.53
N ALA A 147 5.96 -11.49 21.85
CA ALA A 147 5.60 -11.88 23.21
C ALA A 147 6.47 -13.04 23.72
#